data_AF-A0A0L8IS25-F1
#
_entry.id   AF-A0A0L8IS25-F1
#
_cell.length_a   1.000
_cell.length_b   1.000
_cell.length_c   1.000
_cell.angle_alpha   90.00
_cell.angle_beta   90.00
_cell.angle_gamma   90.00
#
_symmetry.space_group_name_H-M   'P 1'
#
loop_
_entity.id
_entity.type
_entity.pdbx_description
1 polymer ?
#
loop_
_entity_poly.entity_id
_entity_poly.type
_entity_poly.pdbx_seq_one_letter_code
_entity_poly.pdbx_strand_id
1 'polypeptide(L)'
;MAKSIWGDFPPVNIAAPPERVKVKKAAAQVTQVLQEVGENSIALNSLAMEKRKMKPLFKGFNPEQISPKDLNKAGMILYKFGMIDNHTAELMSRAGDEFDKKGKLVDPSKEINALEFFASRIIDMKEKALSGDPYANALLPDYIKTIHILQNLQVFAESGDSYEMRKIKDMESKGLIKKTPNAKG
;
A
#
# COMPACT_ATOMS: atom_id res chain seq x y z
N MET A 1 28.47 10.98 59.13
CA MET A 1 27.24 10.24 58.78
C MET A 1 26.30 11.19 58.05
N ALA A 2 26.18 11.07 56.72
CA ALA A 2 25.30 11.93 55.93
C ALA A 2 23.89 11.31 55.87
N LYS A 3 22.88 12.05 56.35
CA LYS A 3 21.47 11.64 56.26
C LYS A 3 20.95 12.03 54.88
N SER A 4 20.49 11.04 54.11
CA SER A 4 19.74 11.25 52.87
C SER A 4 18.47 12.05 53.18
N ILE A 5 18.25 13.12 52.42
CA ILE A 5 17.10 14.03 52.50
C ILE A 5 15.93 13.56 51.60
N TRP A 6 16.11 12.43 50.92
CA TRP A 6 15.14 11.86 50.01
C TRP A 6 14.36 10.79 50.75
N GLY A 7 13.16 11.14 51.21
CA GLY A 7 12.20 10.16 51.73
C GLY A 7 11.83 9.17 50.63
N ASP A 8 11.65 7.91 51.02
CA ASP A 8 11.26 6.82 50.14
C ASP A 8 9.96 7.16 49.39
N PHE A 9 10.05 7.46 48.10
CA PHE A 9 8.88 7.60 47.26
C PHE A 9 8.23 6.22 47.06
N PRO A 10 6.90 6.10 47.19
CA PRO A 10 6.22 4.84 46.91
C PRO A 10 6.42 4.47 45.42
N PRO A 11 6.58 3.17 45.11
CA PRO A 11 6.78 2.72 43.74
C PRO A 11 5.57 3.12 42.88
N VAL A 12 5.81 3.95 41.87
CA VAL A 12 4.81 4.32 40.87
C VAL A 12 4.60 3.10 39.97
N ASN A 13 3.52 2.35 40.21
CA ASN A 13 3.08 1.30 39.29
C ASN A 13 2.42 1.96 38.06
N ILE A 14 3.20 2.16 37.00
CA ILE A 14 2.67 2.53 35.69
C ILE A 14 1.98 1.29 35.13
N ALA A 15 0.66 1.22 35.27
CA ALA A 15 -0.13 0.20 34.61
C ALA A 15 0.11 0.28 33.10
N ALA A 16 0.63 -0.79 32.51
CA ALA A 16 0.76 -0.87 31.06
C ALA A 16 -0.63 -0.64 30.45
N PRO A 17 -0.75 0.21 29.42
CA PRO A 17 -2.02 0.36 28.71
C PRO A 17 -2.51 -1.03 28.28
N PRO A 18 -3.81 -1.32 28.41
CA PRO A 18 -4.34 -2.60 27.96
C PRO A 18 -3.91 -2.84 26.51
N GLU A 19 -3.54 -4.08 26.19
CA GLU A 19 -3.18 -4.45 24.82
C GLU A 19 -4.28 -3.98 23.88
N ARG A 20 -3.93 -3.14 22.90
CA ARG A 20 -4.90 -2.64 21.92
C ARG A 20 -5.54 -3.87 21.29
N VAL A 21 -6.83 -4.06 21.55
CA VAL A 21 -7.63 -5.09 20.89
C VAL A 21 -7.51 -4.80 19.40
N LYS A 22 -6.75 -5.63 18.68
CA LYS A 22 -6.74 -5.63 17.22
C LYS A 22 -8.11 -6.12 16.79
N VAL A 23 -9.10 -5.22 16.76
CA VAL A 23 -10.38 -5.50 16.12
C VAL A 23 -10.02 -5.74 14.65
N LYS A 24 -9.99 -7.00 14.23
CA LYS A 24 -9.98 -7.33 12.80
C LYS A 24 -11.18 -6.59 12.23
N LYS A 25 -10.94 -5.54 11.44
CA LYS A 25 -12.01 -4.84 10.75
C LYS A 25 -12.79 -5.88 9.95
N ALA A 26 -14.12 -5.78 9.97
CA ALA A 26 -14.94 -6.77 9.31
C ALA A 26 -14.55 -6.82 7.83
N ALA A 27 -14.33 -8.01 7.27
CA ALA A 27 -13.95 -8.17 5.87
C ALA A 27 -14.88 -7.40 4.92
N ALA A 28 -16.17 -7.33 5.25
CA ALA A 28 -17.17 -6.53 4.54
C ALA A 28 -16.82 -5.03 4.46
N GLN A 29 -16.27 -4.43 5.51
CA GLN A 29 -15.85 -3.02 5.52
C GLN A 29 -14.63 -2.80 4.63
N VAL A 30 -13.70 -3.76 4.61
CA VAL A 30 -12.51 -3.71 3.75
C VAL A 30 -12.91 -3.79 2.28
N THR A 31 -13.79 -4.73 1.92
CA THR A 31 -14.35 -4.84 0.56
C THR A 31 -15.09 -3.55 0.16
N GLN A 32 -15.91 -2.99 1.05
CA GLN A 32 -16.62 -1.75 0.77
C GLN A 32 -15.66 -0.59 0.50
N VAL A 33 -14.59 -0.45 1.29
CA VAL A 33 -13.59 0.61 1.04
C VAL A 33 -12.86 0.40 -0.28
N LEU A 34 -12.51 -0.83 -0.64
CA LEU A 34 -11.90 -1.10 -1.95
C LEU A 34 -12.83 -0.72 -3.11
N GLN A 35 -14.14 -0.96 -2.96
CA GLN A 35 -15.14 -0.51 -3.93
C GLN A 35 -15.27 1.02 -3.99
N GLU A 36 -15.27 1.70 -2.83
CA GLU A 36 -15.32 3.16 -2.74
C GLU A 36 -14.08 3.83 -3.34
N VAL A 37 -12.90 3.23 -3.14
CA VAL A 37 -11.63 3.71 -3.72
C VAL A 37 -11.65 3.63 -5.25
N GLY A 38 -12.33 2.62 -5.80
CA GLY A 38 -12.49 2.44 -7.23
C GLY A 38 -11.17 2.26 -7.98
N GLU A 39 -11.18 2.58 -9.27
CA GLU A 39 -10.02 2.48 -10.15
C GLU A 39 -9.52 3.88 -10.55
N ASN A 40 -8.20 4.04 -10.64
CA ASN A 40 -7.58 5.24 -11.20
C ASN A 40 -6.37 4.86 -12.07
N SER A 41 -6.60 4.80 -13.39
CA SER A 41 -5.61 4.34 -14.37
C SER A 41 -4.39 5.26 -14.52
N ILE A 42 -4.49 6.52 -14.11
CA ILE A 42 -3.40 7.51 -14.23
C ILE A 42 -2.50 7.55 -13.00
N ALA A 43 -2.82 6.81 -11.92
CA ALA A 43 -2.02 6.79 -10.70
C ALA A 43 -0.61 6.21 -10.90
N LEU A 44 -0.41 5.42 -11.97
CA LEU A 44 0.89 4.86 -12.34
C LEU A 44 1.09 4.94 -13.85
N ASN A 45 2.18 5.58 -14.29
CA ASN A 45 2.48 5.78 -15.71
C ASN A 45 3.03 4.50 -16.36
N SER A 46 2.13 3.57 -16.65
CA SER A 46 2.45 2.26 -17.22
C SER A 46 3.01 2.35 -18.64
N LEU A 47 2.68 3.41 -19.41
CA LEU A 47 3.32 3.69 -20.70
C LEU A 47 4.82 4.01 -20.55
N ALA A 48 5.18 4.81 -19.54
CA ALA A 48 6.58 5.10 -19.26
C ALA A 48 7.33 3.85 -18.78
N MET A 49 6.67 2.99 -18.00
CA MET A 49 7.23 1.72 -17.53
C MET A 49 7.48 0.74 -18.69
N GLU A 50 6.55 0.67 -19.64
CA GLU A 50 6.68 -0.14 -20.85
C GLU A 50 7.84 0.33 -21.72
N LYS A 51 7.94 1.63 -22.00
CA LYS A 51 9.06 2.23 -22.75
C LYS A 51 10.43 1.92 -22.13
N ARG A 52 10.46 1.75 -20.81
CA ARG A 52 11.65 1.39 -20.03
C ARG A 52 11.81 -0.13 -19.84
N LYS A 53 10.98 -0.93 -20.50
CA LYS A 53 10.98 -2.41 -20.46
C LYS A 53 10.94 -2.95 -19.03
N MET A 54 10.16 -2.32 -18.16
CA MET A 54 10.14 -2.63 -16.73
C MET A 54 9.33 -3.89 -16.37
N LYS A 55 8.55 -4.48 -17.29
CA LYS A 55 7.70 -5.66 -17.02
C LYS A 55 8.45 -6.81 -16.30
N PRO A 56 9.67 -7.22 -16.70
CA PRO A 56 10.38 -8.31 -16.04
C PRO A 56 10.72 -8.04 -14.57
N LEU A 57 10.80 -6.78 -14.15
CA LEU A 57 11.10 -6.38 -12.77
C LEU A 57 9.94 -6.67 -11.80
N PHE A 58 8.73 -6.81 -12.33
CA PHE A 58 7.50 -7.04 -11.56
C PHE A 58 6.85 -8.38 -11.89
N LYS A 59 7.59 -9.33 -12.48
CA LYS A 59 7.06 -10.65 -12.80
C LYS A 59 6.55 -11.33 -11.53
N GLY A 60 5.30 -11.79 -11.56
CA GLY A 60 4.66 -12.45 -10.43
C GLY A 60 4.23 -11.51 -9.30
N PHE A 61 4.25 -10.19 -9.53
CA PHE A 61 3.72 -9.23 -8.57
C PHE A 61 2.21 -9.45 -8.38
N ASN A 62 1.81 -9.80 -7.16
CA ASN A 62 0.42 -9.95 -6.75
C ASN A 62 0.22 -9.22 -5.41
N PRO A 63 -0.43 -8.05 -5.38
CA PRO A 63 -0.60 -7.29 -4.15
C PRO A 63 -1.52 -7.96 -3.12
N GLU A 64 -2.32 -8.97 -3.52
CA GLU A 64 -3.15 -9.75 -2.58
C GLU A 64 -2.35 -10.85 -1.86
N GLN A 65 -1.19 -11.21 -2.40
CA GLN A 65 -0.32 -12.25 -1.87
C GLN A 65 1.14 -11.85 -2.11
N ILE A 66 1.66 -10.96 -1.25
CA ILE A 66 3.02 -10.42 -1.36
C ILE A 66 3.71 -10.39 0.00
N SER A 67 5.01 -10.68 0.04
CA SER A 67 5.81 -10.47 1.24
C SER A 67 6.10 -8.96 1.45
N PRO A 68 6.18 -8.46 2.69
CA PRO A 68 6.61 -7.09 2.97
C PRO A 68 7.93 -6.73 2.28
N LYS A 69 8.87 -7.68 2.20
CA LYS A 69 10.14 -7.52 1.50
C LYS A 69 9.97 -7.26 0.00
N ASP A 70 9.12 -8.03 -0.68
CA ASP A 70 8.88 -7.87 -2.12
C ASP A 70 8.06 -6.62 -2.42
N LEU A 71 7.14 -6.25 -1.53
CA LEU A 71 6.39 -5.00 -1.62
C LEU A 71 7.31 -3.78 -1.47
N ASN A 72 8.23 -3.81 -0.50
CA ASN A 72 9.27 -2.79 -0.36
C ASN A 72 10.14 -2.71 -1.62
N LYS A 73 10.62 -3.86 -2.13
CA LYS A 73 11.41 -3.92 -3.36
C LYS A 73 10.67 -3.30 -4.54
N ALA A 74 9.37 -3.60 -4.71
CA ALA A 74 8.56 -3.02 -5.76
C ALA A 74 8.47 -1.49 -5.62
N GLY A 75 8.20 -0.98 -4.40
CA GLY A 75 8.17 0.46 -4.11
C GLY A 75 9.50 1.15 -4.41
N MET A 76 10.62 0.56 -4.00
CA MET A 76 11.96 1.08 -4.29
C MET A 76 12.27 1.12 -5.79
N ILE A 77 11.87 0.10 -6.55
CA ILE A 77 12.05 0.10 -8.01
C ILE A 77 11.24 1.24 -8.62
N LEU A 78 9.94 1.34 -8.30
CA LEU A 78 9.09 2.41 -8.80
C LEU A 78 9.65 3.80 -8.48
N TYR A 79 10.12 4.00 -7.25
CA TYR A 79 10.75 5.26 -6.82
C TYR A 79 12.03 5.58 -7.60
N LYS A 80 12.95 4.61 -7.73
CA LYS A 80 14.21 4.78 -8.48
C LYS A 80 13.98 5.15 -9.94
N PHE A 81 12.91 4.65 -10.54
CA PHE A 81 12.51 5.01 -11.90
C PHE A 81 11.64 6.27 -11.94
N GLY A 82 11.34 6.94 -10.83
CA GLY A 82 10.51 8.15 -10.81
C GLY A 82 9.05 7.90 -11.19
N MET A 83 8.56 6.69 -10.96
CA MET A 83 7.15 6.31 -11.21
C MET A 83 6.25 6.68 -10.04
N ILE A 84 6.81 6.79 -8.83
CA ILE A 84 6.14 7.19 -7.60
C ILE A 84 7.05 8.13 -6.80
N ASP A 85 6.46 8.89 -5.89
CA ASP A 85 7.21 9.72 -4.93
C ASP A 85 7.79 8.90 -3.77
N ASN A 86 8.67 9.53 -2.99
CA ASN A 86 9.31 8.90 -1.84
C ASN A 86 8.31 8.50 -0.76
N HIS A 87 7.24 9.28 -0.56
CA HIS A 87 6.25 9.02 0.48
C HIS A 87 5.46 7.74 0.20
N THR A 88 5.00 7.56 -1.04
CA THR A 88 4.33 6.33 -1.49
C THR A 88 5.27 5.13 -1.33
N ALA A 89 6.55 5.27 -1.70
CA ALA A 89 7.52 4.20 -1.52
C ALA A 89 7.72 3.83 -0.04
N GLU A 90 7.72 4.82 0.85
CA GLU A 90 7.78 4.62 2.29
C GLU A 90 6.52 3.93 2.85
N LEU A 91 5.33 4.29 2.36
CA LEU A 91 4.09 3.60 2.70
C LEU A 91 4.13 2.12 2.30
N MET A 92 4.62 1.82 1.10
CA MET A 92 4.81 0.44 0.62
C MET A 92 5.86 -0.31 1.47
N SER A 93 6.96 0.36 1.86
CA SER A 93 8.03 -0.27 2.65
C SER A 93 7.59 -0.68 4.06
N ARG A 94 6.59 -0.01 4.63
CA ARG A 94 6.12 -0.26 6.00
C ARG A 94 4.88 -1.16 6.05
N ALA A 95 4.36 -1.55 4.89
CA ALA A 95 3.14 -2.32 4.81
C ALA A 95 3.38 -3.79 5.19
N GLY A 96 2.54 -4.30 6.10
CA GLY A 96 2.66 -5.66 6.62
C GLY A 96 3.78 -5.90 7.62
N ASP A 97 4.59 -4.89 7.94
CA ASP A 97 5.60 -5.01 9.00
C ASP A 97 4.90 -5.19 10.35
N GLU A 98 4.98 -6.41 10.89
CA GLU A 98 4.61 -6.71 12.26
C GLU A 98 5.85 -6.58 13.15
N PHE A 99 5.78 -5.72 14.17
CA PHE A 99 6.87 -5.55 15.14
C PHE A 99 6.52 -6.25 16.46
N ASP A 100 7.49 -6.94 17.05
CA ASP A 100 7.39 -7.50 18.39
C ASP A 100 7.43 -6.38 19.44
N LYS A 101 7.23 -6.75 20.71
CA LYS A 101 7.27 -5.80 21.84
C LYS A 101 8.64 -5.10 22.01
N LYS A 102 9.67 -5.55 21.30
CA LYS A 102 11.03 -5.02 21.29
C LYS A 102 11.35 -4.23 20.00
N GLY A 103 10.36 -4.03 19.13
CA GLY A 103 10.51 -3.31 17.87
C GLY A 103 11.22 -4.11 16.77
N LYS A 104 11.33 -5.43 16.88
CA LYS A 104 11.89 -6.30 15.84
C LYS A 104 10.80 -6.83 14.92
N LEU A 105 11.09 -6.96 13.64
CA LEU A 105 10.16 -7.59 12.70
C LEU A 105 9.89 -9.05 13.09
N VAL A 106 8.60 -9.40 13.21
CA VAL A 106 8.14 -10.72 13.66
C VAL A 106 8.26 -11.74 12.53
N ASP A 107 7.95 -11.34 11.28
CA ASP A 107 8.09 -12.21 10.11
C ASP A 107 8.06 -11.41 8.78
N PRO A 108 9.22 -11.03 8.22
CA PRO A 108 9.29 -10.32 6.92
C PRO A 108 8.87 -11.17 5.71
N SER A 109 8.77 -12.49 5.88
CA SER A 109 8.47 -13.44 4.81
C SER A 109 7.00 -13.80 4.72
N LYS A 110 6.22 -13.55 5.78
CA LYS A 110 4.80 -13.82 5.79
C LYS A 110 4.08 -12.95 4.76
N GLU A 111 3.44 -13.60 3.81
CA GLU A 111 2.65 -12.93 2.79
C GLU A 111 1.45 -12.21 3.41
N ILE A 112 1.15 -11.05 2.86
CA ILE A 112 0.02 -10.20 3.24
C ILE A 112 -0.82 -9.91 2.00
N ASN A 113 -2.09 -9.56 2.25
CA ASN A 113 -2.87 -8.81 1.29
C ASN A 113 -2.61 -7.31 1.51
N ALA A 114 -1.78 -6.71 0.64
CA ALA A 114 -1.42 -5.30 0.71
C ALA A 114 -2.63 -4.39 0.43
N LEU A 115 -3.56 -4.81 -0.44
CA LEU A 115 -4.79 -4.04 -0.70
C LEU A 115 -5.66 -3.96 0.55
N GLU A 116 -5.87 -5.09 1.24
CA GLU A 116 -6.60 -5.12 2.52
C GLU A 116 -5.88 -4.34 3.61
N PHE A 117 -4.55 -4.42 3.68
CA PHE A 117 -3.75 -3.62 4.60
C PHE A 117 -4.02 -2.12 4.39
N PHE A 118 -3.90 -1.62 3.16
CA PHE A 118 -4.11 -0.20 2.89
C PHE A 118 -5.58 0.22 3.05
N ALA A 119 -6.53 -0.63 2.67
CA ALA A 119 -7.95 -0.38 2.93
C ALA A 119 -8.24 -0.28 4.43
N SER A 120 -7.64 -1.13 5.28
CA SER A 120 -7.77 -1.03 6.73
C SER A 120 -7.22 0.30 7.27
N ARG A 121 -6.09 0.79 6.72
CA ARG A 121 -5.52 2.10 7.05
C ARG A 121 -6.42 3.23 6.62
N ILE A 122 -7.06 3.14 5.46
CA ILE A 122 -8.06 4.12 5.01
C ILE A 122 -9.22 4.20 6.00
N ILE A 123 -9.72 3.06 6.49
CA ILE A 123 -10.79 3.08 7.50
C ILE A 123 -10.29 3.77 8.79
N ASP A 124 -9.09 3.45 9.28
CA ASP A 124 -8.50 4.12 10.46
C ASP A 124 -8.37 5.63 10.25
N MET A 125 -7.92 6.06 9.07
CA MET A 125 -7.76 7.49 8.75
C MET A 125 -9.12 8.18 8.63
N LYS A 126 -10.13 7.55 8.03
CA LYS A 126 -11.50 8.09 7.98
C LYS A 126 -12.09 8.30 9.37
N GLU A 127 -11.96 7.32 10.26
CA GLU A 127 -12.42 7.43 11.66
C GLU A 127 -11.73 8.60 12.40
N LYS A 128 -10.40 8.72 12.25
CA LYS A 128 -9.63 9.81 12.87
C LYS A 128 -9.93 11.18 12.27
N ALA A 129 -10.09 11.25 10.96
CA ALA A 129 -10.48 12.47 10.26
C ALA A 129 -11.84 12.98 10.76
N LEU A 130 -12.82 12.09 10.97
CA LEU A 130 -14.12 12.43 11.57
C LEU A 130 -13.99 12.92 13.02
N SER A 131 -13.00 12.44 13.76
CA SER A 131 -12.67 12.96 15.10
C SER A 131 -11.89 14.28 15.10
N GLY A 132 -11.61 14.86 13.92
CA GLY A 132 -10.93 16.15 13.79
C GLY A 132 -9.41 16.08 13.71
N ASP A 133 -8.82 14.90 13.47
CA ASP A 133 -7.37 14.75 13.32
C ASP A 133 -6.89 15.34 11.97
N PRO A 134 -6.12 16.45 11.96
CA PRO A 134 -5.65 17.07 10.73
C PRO A 134 -4.64 16.21 9.98
N TYR A 135 -3.88 15.36 10.69
CA TYR A 135 -2.90 14.46 10.08
C TYR A 135 -3.60 13.35 9.31
N ALA A 136 -4.69 12.82 9.85
CA ALA A 136 -5.49 11.81 9.17
C ALA A 136 -6.10 12.33 7.86
N ASN A 137 -6.59 13.58 7.86
CA ASN A 137 -7.09 14.25 6.65
C ASN A 137 -6.00 14.44 5.59
N ALA A 138 -4.79 14.79 6.00
CA ALA A 138 -3.67 15.00 5.09
C ALA A 138 -3.18 13.68 4.45
N LEU A 139 -3.15 12.57 5.19
CA LEU A 139 -2.63 11.28 4.70
C LEU A 139 -3.63 10.43 3.92
N LEU A 140 -4.94 10.64 4.11
CA LEU A 140 -5.97 9.82 3.48
C LEU A 140 -5.78 9.71 1.94
N PRO A 141 -5.47 10.79 1.20
CA PRO A 141 -5.21 10.72 -0.24
C PRO A 141 -4.02 9.83 -0.61
N ASP A 142 -2.96 9.81 0.20
CA ASP A 142 -1.75 9.03 -0.08
C ASP A 142 -2.00 7.52 0.06
N TYR A 143 -2.82 7.12 1.02
CA TYR A 143 -3.25 5.73 1.16
C TYR A 143 -4.13 5.28 -0.02
N ILE A 144 -5.06 6.13 -0.47
CA ILE A 144 -5.90 5.87 -1.64
C ILE A 144 -5.03 5.74 -2.90
N LYS A 145 -4.12 6.70 -3.12
CA LYS A 145 -3.17 6.69 -4.23
C LYS A 145 -2.32 5.43 -4.24
N THR A 146 -1.87 4.97 -3.07
CA THR A 146 -1.07 3.74 -2.96
C THR A 146 -1.86 2.52 -3.44
N ILE A 147 -3.16 2.39 -3.11
CA ILE A 147 -4.01 1.31 -3.63
C ILE A 147 -4.08 1.36 -5.16
N HIS A 148 -4.32 2.54 -5.75
CA HIS A 148 -4.38 2.69 -7.20
C HIS A 148 -3.05 2.30 -7.88
N ILE A 149 -1.92 2.66 -7.27
CA ILE A 149 -0.59 2.27 -7.76
C ILE A 149 -0.42 0.74 -7.73
N LEU A 150 -0.82 0.07 -6.65
CA LEU A 150 -0.71 -1.39 -6.54
C LEU A 150 -1.57 -2.10 -7.58
N GLN A 151 -2.82 -1.65 -7.76
CA GLN A 151 -3.74 -2.18 -8.78
C GLN A 151 -3.14 -2.00 -10.19
N ASN A 152 -2.67 -0.80 -10.51
CA ASN A 152 -2.07 -0.53 -11.82
C ASN A 152 -0.76 -1.31 -12.04
N LEU A 153 0.03 -1.51 -10.98
CA LEU A 153 1.26 -2.29 -11.05
C LEU A 153 0.96 -3.77 -11.33
N GLN A 154 -0.06 -4.34 -10.69
CA GLN A 154 -0.52 -5.70 -10.96
C GLN A 154 -0.95 -5.85 -12.43
N VAL A 155 -1.78 -4.92 -12.91
CA VAL A 155 -2.22 -4.87 -14.32
C VAL A 155 -1.02 -4.83 -15.27
N PHE A 156 -0.02 -4.00 -14.98
CA PHE A 156 1.20 -3.91 -15.77
C PHE A 156 2.05 -5.19 -15.69
N ALA A 157 2.18 -5.80 -14.53
CA ALA A 157 2.95 -7.04 -14.32
C ALA A 157 2.38 -8.20 -15.15
N GLU A 158 1.06 -8.35 -15.19
CA GLU A 158 0.36 -9.41 -15.93
C GLU A 158 0.43 -9.18 -17.44
N SER A 159 -0.03 -8.02 -17.90
CA SER A 159 -0.21 -7.77 -19.34
C SER A 159 1.02 -7.17 -20.01
N GLY A 160 1.80 -6.36 -19.29
CA GLY A 160 2.80 -5.46 -19.88
C GLY A 160 2.21 -4.21 -20.51
N ASP A 161 0.88 -4.16 -20.64
CA ASP A 161 0.16 -3.06 -21.24
C ASP A 161 -0.24 -2.04 -20.16
N SER A 162 -0.40 -0.78 -20.59
CA SER A 162 -1.13 0.19 -19.80
C SER A 162 -2.63 -0.12 -19.76
N TYR A 163 -3.33 0.40 -18.77
CA TYR A 163 -4.79 0.28 -18.68
C TYR A 163 -5.50 0.82 -19.92
N GLU A 164 -5.06 1.95 -20.47
CA GLU A 164 -5.61 2.51 -21.71
C GLU A 164 -5.40 1.56 -22.90
N MET A 165 -4.24 0.91 -22.99
CA MET A 165 -4.02 -0.10 -24.02
C MET A 165 -4.90 -1.34 -23.82
N ARG A 166 -5.16 -1.77 -22.58
CA ARG A 166 -6.14 -2.83 -22.33
C ARG A 166 -7.55 -2.40 -22.75
N LYS A 167 -7.97 -1.17 -22.45
CA LYS A 167 -9.26 -0.62 -22.91
C LYS A 167 -9.33 -0.59 -24.44
N ILE A 168 -8.28 -0.15 -25.10
CA ILE A 168 -8.19 -0.17 -26.57
C ILE A 168 -8.28 -1.61 -27.08
N LYS A 169 -7.50 -2.55 -26.56
CA LYS A 169 -7.56 -3.97 -26.96
C LYS A 169 -8.93 -4.61 -26.69
N ASP A 170 -9.61 -4.24 -25.61
CA ASP A 170 -10.96 -4.71 -25.28
C ASP A 170 -12.02 -4.09 -26.20
N MET A 171 -11.88 -2.82 -26.58
CA MET A 171 -12.72 -2.20 -27.61
C MET A 171 -12.46 -2.80 -29.00
N GLU A 172 -11.21 -3.13 -29.33
CA GLU A 172 -10.84 -3.85 -30.56
C GLU A 172 -11.42 -5.27 -30.58
N SER A 173 -11.37 -6.00 -29.46
CA SER A 173 -11.92 -7.35 -29.35
C SER A 173 -13.44 -7.37 -29.47
N LYS A 174 -14.11 -6.32 -28.96
CA LYS A 174 -15.56 -6.09 -29.09
C LYS A 174 -15.96 -5.48 -30.44
N GLY A 175 -15.01 -5.21 -31.34
CA GLY A 175 -15.27 -4.64 -32.66
C GLY A 175 -15.72 -3.17 -32.66
N LEU A 176 -15.54 -2.46 -31.53
CA LEU A 176 -15.94 -1.06 -31.37
C LEU A 176 -14.95 -0.10 -32.04
N ILE A 177 -13.69 -0.53 -32.24
CA ILE A 177 -12.65 0.23 -32.94
C ILE A 177 -11.84 -0.68 -33.88
N LYS A 178 -11.29 -0.11 -34.95
CA LYS A 178 -10.45 -0.85 -35.91
C LYS A 178 -9.15 -1.30 -35.24
N LYS A 179 -8.77 -2.57 -35.44
CA LYS A 179 -7.50 -3.12 -34.93
C LYS A 179 -6.31 -2.27 -35.39
N THR A 180 -5.53 -1.80 -34.43
CA THR A 180 -4.29 -1.11 -34.68
C THR A 180 -3.28 -2.14 -35.20
N PRO A 181 -2.71 -1.99 -36.42
CA PRO A 181 -1.68 -2.91 -36.90
C PRO A 181 -0.47 -2.83 -35.96
N ASN A 182 -0.11 -3.96 -35.35
CA ASN A 182 1.00 -4.12 -34.41
C ASN A 182 2.21 -3.24 -34.80
N ALA A 183 2.50 -2.22 -34.00
CA ALA A 183 3.80 -1.57 -34.01
C ALA A 183 4.82 -2.56 -33.45
N LYS A 184 5.50 -3.29 -34.34
CA LYS A 184 6.69 -4.07 -33.99
C LYS A 184 7.81 -3.10 -33.58
N GLY A 185 8.37 -3.27 -32.38
CA GLY A 185 9.61 -2.61 -31.96
C GLY A 185 9.79 -2.50 -30.45
#